data_AF-A0A3D5LEN9-F1
#
_entry.id   AF-A0A3D5LEN9-F1
#
_cell.length_a   1.000
_cell.length_b   1.000
_cell.length_c   1.000
_cell.angle_alpha   90.00
_cell.angle_beta   90.00
_cell.angle_gamma   90.00
#
_symmetry.space_group_name_H-M   'P 1'
#
loop_
_entity.id
_entity.type
_entity.pdbx_description
1 polymer ?
#
loop_
_entity_poly.entity_id
_entity_poly.type
_entity_poly.pdbx_seq_one_letter_code
_entity_poly.pdbx_strand_id
1 'polypeptide(L)'
;MWVDNEEKILKHSGNKNAVCVKEKKYKVPEHGTERMNHRPVVIGAGPAGLFCAYLLAREGYRPLVLERGKKVGERTEDVLHFWKTGVL
;
A
#
# COMPACT_ATOMS: atom_id res chain seq x y z
N MET A 1 -8.71 8.32 -19.45
CA MET A 1 -8.97 8.12 -20.89
C MET A 1 -7.63 7.73 -21.49
N TRP A 2 -7.49 6.47 -21.91
CA TRP A 2 -6.27 6.01 -22.58
C TRP A 2 -6.32 6.45 -24.04
N VAL A 3 -5.20 6.89 -24.61
CA VAL A 3 -5.16 7.34 -26.01
C VAL A 3 -4.31 6.37 -26.81
N ASP A 4 -4.83 5.88 -27.93
CA ASP A 4 -4.06 5.03 -28.82
C ASP A 4 -2.87 5.81 -29.40
N ASN A 5 -1.73 5.14 -29.64
CA ASN A 5 -0.55 5.74 -30.26
C ASN A 5 0.11 6.90 -29.47
N GLU A 6 0.22 6.77 -28.14
CA GLU A 6 0.87 7.75 -27.25
C GLU A 6 2.25 8.21 -27.74
N GLU A 7 3.05 7.32 -28.35
CA GLU A 7 4.36 7.67 -28.92
C GLU A 7 4.28 8.70 -30.06
N LYS A 8 3.26 8.61 -30.93
CA LYS A 8 3.06 9.58 -32.01
C LYS A 8 2.61 10.92 -31.44
N ILE A 9 1.73 10.90 -30.45
CA ILE A 9 1.23 12.12 -29.80
C ILE A 9 2.37 12.82 -29.08
N LEU A 10 3.21 12.07 -28.37
CA LEU A 10 4.37 12.61 -27.68
C LEU A 10 5.33 13.32 -28.66
N LYS A 11 5.62 12.70 -29.81
CA LYS A 11 6.47 13.28 -30.87
C LYS A 11 5.94 14.61 -31.42
N HIS A 12 4.62 14.77 -31.51
CA HIS A 12 3.98 15.98 -32.03
C HIS A 12 3.56 16.99 -30.95
N SER A 13 3.70 16.64 -29.67
CA SER A 13 3.23 17.46 -28.54
C SER A 13 4.02 18.75 -28.33
N GLY A 14 5.27 18.82 -28.84
CA GLY A 14 6.21 19.90 -28.55
C GLY A 14 6.62 20.01 -27.08
N ASN A 15 6.15 19.10 -26.22
CA ASN A 15 6.35 19.14 -24.78
C ASN A 15 7.57 18.29 -24.38
N LYS A 16 8.67 18.97 -24.02
CA LYS A 16 9.94 18.33 -23.63
C LYS A 16 9.88 17.61 -22.27
N ASN A 17 8.84 17.83 -21.48
CA ASN A 17 8.66 17.24 -20.15
C ASN A 17 7.69 16.05 -20.16
N ALA A 18 7.09 15.73 -21.31
CA ALA A 18 6.20 14.59 -21.44
C ALA A 18 7.02 13.31 -21.73
N VAL A 19 6.62 12.18 -21.13
CA VAL A 19 7.27 10.88 -21.31
C VAL A 19 6.17 9.82 -21.45
N CYS A 20 6.37 8.89 -22.37
CA CYS A 20 5.53 7.70 -22.46
C CYS A 20 5.96 6.72 -21.35
N VAL A 21 5.06 6.42 -20.43
CA VAL A 21 5.30 5.50 -19.32
C VAL A 21 4.63 4.17 -19.62
N LYS A 22 5.42 3.10 -19.74
CA LYS A 22 4.87 1.75 -19.80
C LYS A 22 4.49 1.32 -18.39
N GLU A 23 3.24 0.86 -18.22
CA GLU A 23 2.76 0.36 -16.94
C GLU A 23 3.65 -0.81 -16.47
N LYS A 24 4.27 -0.65 -15.30
CA LYS A 24 5.05 -1.72 -14.66
C LYS A 24 4.20 -2.39 -13.60
N LYS A 25 3.67 -3.58 -13.92
CA LYS A 25 2.94 -4.39 -12.96
C LYS A 25 3.89 -4.92 -11.88
N TYR A 26 3.42 -4.93 -10.64
CA TYR A 26 4.14 -5.51 -9.51
C TYR A 26 4.30 -7.02 -9.72
N LYS A 27 5.51 -7.54 -9.47
CA LYS A 27 5.80 -8.98 -9.50
C LYS A 27 5.88 -9.50 -8.07
N VAL A 28 5.06 -10.50 -7.78
CA VAL A 28 5.08 -11.19 -6.48
C VAL A 28 6.38 -12.01 -6.37
N PRO A 29 7.04 -12.04 -5.20
CA PRO A 29 8.16 -12.95 -4.96
C PRO A 29 7.76 -14.43 -5.11
N GLU A 30 8.74 -15.29 -5.38
CA GLU A 30 8.53 -16.74 -5.40
C GLU A 30 8.08 -17.24 -4.01
N HIS A 31 7.21 -18.25 -4.01
CA HIS A 31 6.70 -18.85 -2.78
C HIS A 31 7.74 -19.78 -2.16
N GLY A 32 7.72 -19.91 -0.84
CA GLY A 32 8.53 -20.91 -0.15
C GLY A 32 8.10 -22.33 -0.51
N THR A 33 9.01 -23.30 -0.36
CA THR A 33 8.76 -24.72 -0.64
C THR A 33 8.19 -25.48 0.55
N GLU A 34 8.34 -24.94 1.76
CA GLU A 34 7.87 -25.55 3.00
C GLU A 34 6.49 -25.04 3.41
N ARG A 35 5.65 -25.94 3.91
CA ARG A 35 4.34 -25.57 4.43
C ARG A 35 4.50 -24.92 5.80
N MET A 36 3.96 -23.71 5.96
CA MET A 36 3.91 -23.06 7.26
C MET A 36 2.97 -23.80 8.23
N ASN A 37 3.47 -24.09 9.44
CA ASN A 37 2.67 -24.68 10.52
C ASN A 37 1.70 -23.66 11.16
N HIS A 38 2.00 -22.36 11.04
CA HIS A 38 1.24 -21.28 11.64
C HIS A 38 1.02 -20.13 10.66
N ARG A 39 0.04 -19.29 10.95
CA ARG A 39 -0.23 -18.07 10.18
C ARG A 39 0.88 -17.04 10.43
N PRO A 40 1.33 -16.28 9.42
CA PRO A 40 2.24 -15.17 9.63
C PRO A 40 1.59 -14.10 10.54
N VAL A 41 2.40 -13.45 11.37
CA VAL A 41 1.97 -12.33 12.22
C VAL A 41 2.68 -11.06 11.77
N VAL A 42 1.91 -10.01 11.55
CA VAL A 42 2.39 -8.66 11.22
C VAL A 42 2.09 -7.75 12.41
N ILE A 43 3.13 -7.14 12.98
CA ILE A 43 3.01 -6.23 14.11
C ILE A 43 3.12 -4.80 13.60
N GLY A 44 2.06 -4.01 13.80
CA GLY A 44 1.90 -2.65 13.31
C GLY A 44 1.01 -2.58 12.07
N ALA A 45 0.03 -1.68 12.11
CA ALA A 45 -0.87 -1.35 11.00
C ALA A 45 -0.53 0.00 10.35
N GLY A 46 0.76 0.38 10.39
CA GLY A 46 1.29 1.46 9.55
C GLY A 46 1.43 1.03 8.09
N PRO A 47 1.92 1.92 7.20
CA PRO A 47 2.01 1.63 5.77
C PRO A 47 2.76 0.32 5.47
N ALA A 48 3.96 0.14 6.05
CA ALA A 48 4.75 -1.07 5.82
C ALA A 48 4.02 -2.37 6.23
N GLY A 49 3.39 -2.36 7.41
CA GLY A 49 2.65 -3.52 7.91
C GLY A 49 1.40 -3.82 7.09
N LEU A 50 0.65 -2.80 6.69
CA LEU A 50 -0.53 -2.97 5.84
C LEU A 50 -0.17 -3.51 4.45
N PHE A 51 0.90 -3.02 3.82
CA PHE A 51 1.34 -3.55 2.53
C PHE A 51 1.85 -4.99 2.63
N CYS A 52 2.57 -5.32 3.70
CA CYS A 52 2.99 -6.69 4.00
C CYS A 52 1.78 -7.62 4.16
N ALA A 53 0.83 -7.24 5.02
CA ALA A 53 -0.38 -8.01 5.27
C ALA A 53 -1.27 -8.14 4.02
N TYR A 54 -1.41 -7.07 3.23
CA TYR A 54 -2.14 -7.09 1.97
C TYR A 54 -1.56 -8.11 1.00
N LEU A 55 -0.23 -8.08 0.80
CA LEU A 55 0.42 -9.01 -0.11
C LEU A 55 0.28 -10.45 0.39
N LEU A 56 0.60 -10.72 1.66
CA LEU A 56 0.45 -12.04 2.26
C LEU A 56 -0.99 -12.58 2.16
N ALA A 57 -1.99 -11.72 2.40
CA ALA A 57 -3.39 -12.11 2.29
C ALA A 57 -3.79 -12.43 0.84
N ARG A 58 -3.34 -11.61 -0.12
CA ARG A 58 -3.59 -11.83 -1.55
C ARG A 58 -2.96 -13.13 -2.06
N GLU A 59 -1.80 -13.49 -1.52
CA GLU A 59 -1.10 -14.74 -1.84
C GLU A 59 -1.55 -15.94 -0.98
N GLY A 60 -2.64 -15.81 -0.20
CA GLY A 60 -3.28 -16.92 0.51
C GLY A 60 -2.67 -17.29 1.87
N TYR A 61 -1.71 -16.53 2.39
CA TYR A 61 -1.01 -16.83 3.65
C TYR A 61 -1.81 -16.49 4.91
N ARG A 62 -2.96 -15.82 4.78
CA ARG A 62 -3.90 -15.50 5.89
C ARG A 62 -3.21 -14.83 7.10
N PRO A 63 -2.51 -13.70 6.93
CA PRO A 63 -1.78 -13.07 8.03
C PRO A 63 -2.70 -12.64 9.19
N LEU A 64 -2.15 -12.54 10.39
CA LEU A 64 -2.73 -11.85 11.55
C LEU A 64 -2.07 -10.48 11.69
N VAL A 65 -2.86 -9.42 11.80
CA VAL A 65 -2.34 -8.06 11.99
C VAL A 65 -2.67 -7.60 13.40
N LEU A 66 -1.64 -7.18 14.14
CA LEU A 66 -1.78 -6.67 15.50
C LEU A 66 -1.32 -5.21 15.54
N GLU A 67 -2.16 -4.32 16.06
CA GLU A 67 -1.85 -2.90 16.23
C GLU A 67 -2.17 -2.49 17.67
N ARG A 68 -1.27 -1.71 18.29
CA ARG A 68 -1.44 -1.21 19.66
C ARG A 68 -2.40 -0.02 19.72
N GLY A 69 -2.43 0.76 18.65
CA GLY A 69 -3.20 1.98 18.54
C GLY A 69 -4.69 1.74 18.36
N LYS A 70 -5.48 2.78 18.64
CA LYS A 70 -6.90 2.82 18.36
C LYS A 70 -7.18 2.82 16.86
N LYS A 71 -8.44 2.55 16.49
CA LYS A 71 -8.89 2.71 15.11
C LYS A 71 -8.69 4.15 14.65
N VAL A 72 -8.52 4.36 13.35
CA VAL A 72 -8.20 5.70 12.81
C VAL A 72 -9.23 6.75 13.20
N GLY A 73 -10.52 6.40 13.26
CA GLY A 73 -11.58 7.31 13.72
C GLY A 73 -11.36 7.77 15.15
N GLU A 74 -11.31 6.84 16.09
CA GLU A 74 -11.04 7.09 17.52
C GLU A 74 -9.72 7.85 17.73
N ARG A 75 -8.66 7.47 17.02
CA ARG A 75 -7.36 8.17 17.11
C ARG A 75 -7.42 9.59 16.55
N THR A 76 -8.24 9.83 15.53
CA THR A 76 -8.43 11.18 14.98
C THR A 76 -9.11 12.06 16.02
N GLU A 77 -10.10 11.54 16.74
CA GLU A 77 -10.77 12.26 17.83
C GLU A 77 -9.80 12.60 18.97
N ASP A 78 -8.99 11.64 19.43
CA ASP A 78 -7.96 11.89 20.45
C ASP A 78 -6.99 13.01 20.02
N VAL A 79 -6.52 12.95 18.76
CA VAL A 79 -5.59 13.96 18.22
C VAL A 79 -6.24 15.34 18.16
N LEU A 80 -7.50 15.42 17.73
CA LEU A 80 -8.25 16.67 17.68
C LEU A 80 -8.53 17.23 19.08
N HIS A 81 -8.83 16.36 20.05
CA HIS A 81 -9.00 16.76 21.44
C HIS A 81 -7.69 17.32 22.02
N PHE A 82 -6.58 16.63 21.79
CA PHE A 82 -5.26 17.07 22.20
C PHE A 82 -4.89 18.42 21.58
N TRP A 83 -5.13 18.62 20.28
CA TRP A 83 -4.87 19.91 19.63
C TRP A 83 -5.69 21.07 20.21
N LYS A 84 -6.92 20.81 20.65
CA LYS A 84 -7.80 21.84 21.23
C LYS A 84 -7.48 22.15 22.70
N THR A 85 -7.08 21.14 23.47
CA THR A 85 -7.06 21.23 24.94
C THR A 85 -5.68 21.05 25.56
N GLY A 86 -4.71 20.52 24.80
CA GLY A 86 -3.41 20.11 25.32
C GLY A 86 -3.43 18.82 26.16
N VAL A 87 -4.61 18.19 26.33
CA VAL A 87 -4.79 16.96 27.10
C VAL A 87 -4.88 15.77 26.14
N LEU A 88 -4.11 14.72 26.42
CA LEU A 88 -4.07 13.49 25.63
C LEU A 88 -5.01 12.43 26.19
#